data_AF-A0A0M1JIJ2-F1
#
_entry.id   AF-A0A0M1JIJ2-F1
#
_cell.length_a   1.000
_cell.length_b   1.000
_cell.length_c   1.000
_cell.angle_alpha   90.00
_cell.angle_beta   90.00
_cell.angle_gamma   90.00
#
_symmetry.space_group_name_H-M   'P 1'
#
loop_
_entity.id
_entity.type
_entity.pdbx_description
1 polymer ?
#
loop_
_entity_poly.entity_id
_entity_poly.type
_entity_poly.pdbx_seq_one_letter_code
_entity_poly.pdbx_strand_id
1 'polypeptide(L)'
;MKDSKEDRQNNIGIYTVGLKLTKELGWIFRLQPYKDLGIHATVEVIKDGESNGEMLALHVKSGSKFFTESTSKDIIFQFKTEHYTYCKEYPMPVLVMLHNPSNNAVYWQVVNQNTVLNTEENWKVKIPLSNILCKESATEIAKFCNYKFPVNSFSIMELINFTYGSERRYNAQLLLNQTFSQVQIVQLIRKVTNELRDREYYMGHARPKNWKGKPANVIWLYIYLSFEEERNKNKVCMSQWIDPLLEDELFLQPPRSLGTKIGEDLVISWSKNYQKNARLCDSSVSKEDYFAKIQYVLEQLDRHIDVVLILLNRYHHTNTISEASYLKKMSQLRLIIKDLYLQGSNVDLVPPECVDFGMKFQSVIAYAKDVANSCPYKGEFKPSKNYIGLWILTSIENYLETRAKLQQEQQKIMTMSSQ
;
A
#
# COMPACT_ATOMS: atom_id res chain seq x y z
N MET A 1 -20.55 11.01 29.39
CA MET A 1 -19.22 11.41 28.91
C MET A 1 -18.64 12.36 29.95
N LYS A 2 -17.48 12.08 30.58
CA LYS A 2 -16.90 12.96 31.60
C LYS A 2 -16.03 14.01 30.89
N ASP A 3 -16.46 15.27 30.90
CA ASP A 3 -15.63 16.42 30.50
C ASP A 3 -14.49 16.58 31.52
N SER A 4 -13.26 16.24 31.15
CA SER A 4 -12.12 16.32 32.05
C SER A 4 -11.44 17.69 31.93
N LYS A 5 -10.85 18.18 33.04
CA LYS A 5 -10.03 19.40 33.03
C LYS A 5 -8.87 19.30 32.01
N GLU A 6 -8.38 18.10 31.77
CA GLU A 6 -7.32 17.83 30.79
C GLU A 6 -7.82 17.95 29.34
N ASP A 7 -9.02 17.46 29.04
CA ASP A 7 -9.60 17.59 27.69
C ASP A 7 -9.86 19.06 27.35
N ARG A 8 -10.38 19.85 28.31
CA ARG A 8 -10.53 21.30 28.14
C ARG A 8 -9.20 21.99 27.87
N GLN A 9 -8.14 21.62 28.60
CA GLN A 9 -6.82 22.18 28.39
C GLN A 9 -6.25 21.84 27.00
N ASN A 10 -6.40 20.60 26.56
CA ASN A 10 -5.98 20.19 25.22
C ASN A 10 -6.75 20.93 24.13
N ASN A 11 -8.07 21.09 24.28
CA ASN A 11 -8.90 21.87 23.36
C ASN A 11 -8.44 23.33 23.26
N ILE A 12 -8.14 23.98 24.39
CA ILE A 12 -7.54 25.33 24.40
C ILE A 12 -6.28 25.34 23.55
N GLY A 13 -5.38 24.37 23.74
CA GLY A 13 -4.16 24.25 22.93
C GLY A 13 -4.43 24.13 21.43
N ILE A 14 -5.38 23.28 21.03
CA ILE A 14 -5.74 23.06 19.63
C ILE A 14 -6.25 24.36 18.99
N TYR A 15 -7.14 25.09 19.68
CA TYR A 15 -7.65 26.36 19.19
C TYR A 15 -6.59 27.46 19.17
N THR A 16 -5.69 27.52 20.17
CA THR A 16 -4.55 28.45 20.16
C THR A 16 -3.64 28.19 18.96
N VAL A 17 -3.29 26.93 18.70
CA VAL A 17 -2.49 26.54 17.54
C VAL A 17 -3.18 26.94 16.24
N GLY A 18 -4.47 26.62 16.08
CA GLY A 18 -5.24 26.99 14.90
C GLY A 18 -5.30 28.51 14.68
N LEU A 19 -5.49 29.28 15.76
CA LEU A 19 -5.49 30.74 15.70
C LEU A 19 -4.13 31.28 15.25
N LYS A 20 -3.02 30.76 15.79
CA LYS A 20 -1.67 31.18 15.40
C LYS A 20 -1.38 30.86 13.92
N LEU A 21 -1.67 29.64 13.48
CA LEU A 21 -1.46 29.23 12.09
C LEU A 21 -2.30 30.08 11.12
N THR A 22 -3.57 30.35 11.46
CA THR A 22 -4.47 31.11 10.59
C THR A 22 -4.14 32.60 10.59
N LYS A 23 -4.00 33.21 11.77
CA LYS A 23 -3.86 34.67 11.92
C LYS A 23 -2.43 35.15 11.70
N GLU A 24 -1.43 34.41 12.18
CA GLU A 24 -0.04 34.84 12.11
C GLU A 24 0.63 34.38 10.81
N LEU A 25 0.34 33.16 10.35
CA LEU A 25 0.98 32.56 9.16
C LEU A 25 0.10 32.61 7.90
N GLY A 26 -1.21 32.90 8.02
CA GLY A 26 -2.12 32.92 6.88
C GLY A 26 -2.44 31.54 6.30
N TRP A 27 -2.23 30.47 7.07
CA TRP A 27 -2.44 29.09 6.63
C TRP A 27 -3.86 28.61 6.90
N ILE A 28 -4.34 27.63 6.13
CA ILE A 28 -5.70 27.11 6.30
C ILE A 28 -5.68 25.98 7.32
N PHE A 29 -6.16 26.25 8.53
CA PHE A 29 -6.31 25.26 9.59
C PHE A 29 -7.65 24.52 9.48
N ARG A 30 -7.62 23.18 9.59
CA ARG A 30 -8.80 22.31 9.58
C ARG A 30 -8.76 21.37 10.79
N LEU A 31 -9.75 21.52 11.67
CA LEU A 31 -9.91 20.67 12.85
C LEU A 31 -10.38 19.27 12.43
N GLN A 32 -9.82 18.22 13.05
CA GLN A 32 -10.33 16.86 12.86
C GLN A 32 -11.66 16.67 13.61
N PRO A 33 -12.74 16.19 12.94
CA PRO A 33 -14.05 16.05 13.57
C PRO A 33 -14.16 14.85 14.52
N TYR A 34 -13.22 13.88 14.45
CA TYR A 34 -13.22 12.67 15.25
C TYR A 34 -11.90 12.48 15.99
N LYS A 35 -11.93 11.78 17.13
CA LYS A 35 -10.73 11.49 17.93
C LYS A 35 -9.84 10.48 17.19
N ASP A 36 -8.73 10.95 16.65
CA ASP A 36 -7.87 10.20 15.74
C ASP A 36 -6.48 9.91 16.33
N LEU A 37 -6.38 8.98 17.30
CA LEU A 37 -5.14 8.47 17.91
C LEU A 37 -4.03 9.51 18.24
N GLY A 38 -4.39 10.78 18.43
CA GLY A 38 -3.48 11.88 18.75
C GLY A 38 -3.28 12.93 17.64
N ILE A 39 -3.82 12.73 16.45
CA ILE A 39 -3.92 13.78 15.42
C ILE A 39 -5.19 14.60 15.67
N HIS A 40 -5.00 15.91 15.81
CA HIS A 40 -6.07 16.82 16.23
C HIS A 40 -6.53 17.74 15.09
N ALA A 41 -5.64 18.00 14.13
CA ALA A 41 -5.92 18.90 13.02
C ALA A 41 -4.98 18.64 11.84
N THR A 42 -5.34 19.19 10.69
CA THR A 42 -4.46 19.36 9.54
C THR A 42 -4.34 20.84 9.21
N VAL A 43 -3.20 21.27 8.68
CA VAL A 43 -2.99 22.63 8.20
C VAL A 43 -2.48 22.60 6.77
N GLU A 44 -3.04 23.46 5.92
CA GLU A 44 -2.59 23.67 4.55
C GLU A 44 -1.73 24.94 4.48
N VAL A 45 -0.51 24.80 4.00
CA VAL A 45 0.46 25.89 3.87
C VAL A 45 0.12 26.72 2.64
N ILE A 46 -0.11 28.01 2.85
CA ILE A 46 -0.35 28.97 1.77
C ILE A 46 0.97 29.64 1.42
N LYS A 47 1.33 29.61 0.13
CA LYS A 47 2.51 30.28 -0.43
C LYS A 47 2.03 31.29 -1.46
N ASP A 48 2.51 32.52 -1.38
CA ASP A 48 2.18 33.59 -2.32
C ASP A 48 0.67 33.83 -2.52
N GLY A 49 -0.13 33.54 -1.49
CA GLY A 49 -1.59 33.70 -1.52
C GLY A 49 -2.35 32.54 -2.19
N GLU A 50 -1.66 31.51 -2.65
CA GLU A 50 -2.25 30.35 -3.31
C GLU A 50 -2.25 29.10 -2.43
N SER A 51 -3.37 28.36 -2.52
CA SER A 51 -3.52 27.02 -1.97
C SER A 51 -2.96 26.04 -2.99
N ASN A 52 -1.94 25.28 -2.63
CA ASN A 52 -1.34 24.26 -3.51
C ASN A 52 -1.52 22.83 -2.97
N GLY A 53 -2.36 22.65 -1.94
CA GLY A 53 -2.60 21.39 -1.30
C GLY A 53 -1.46 20.88 -0.41
N GLU A 54 -0.38 21.64 -0.19
CA GLU A 54 0.67 21.26 0.76
C GLU A 54 0.13 21.25 2.20
N MET A 55 0.08 20.09 2.84
CA MET A 55 -0.54 19.96 4.15
C MET A 55 0.32 19.21 5.17
N LEU A 56 0.15 19.56 6.44
CA LEU A 56 0.75 18.92 7.61
C LEU A 56 -0.33 18.43 8.57
N ALA A 57 -0.06 17.33 9.26
CA ALA A 57 -0.89 16.85 10.35
C ALA A 57 -0.34 17.33 11.69
N LEU A 58 -1.23 17.60 12.65
CA LEU A 58 -0.89 18.24 13.91
C LEU A 58 -1.25 17.36 15.10
N HIS A 59 -0.24 16.94 15.85
CA HIS A 59 -0.38 16.35 17.17
C HIS A 59 -0.21 17.44 18.23
N VAL A 60 -1.32 17.97 18.75
CA VAL A 60 -1.30 19.06 19.73
C VAL A 60 -1.40 18.53 21.16
N LYS A 61 -0.58 19.05 22.06
CA LYS A 61 -0.70 18.85 23.50
C LYS A 61 -0.58 20.18 24.21
N SER A 62 -1.30 20.34 25.33
CA SER A 62 -1.26 21.59 26.09
C SER A 62 -1.25 21.38 27.59
N GLY A 63 -0.40 22.14 28.28
CA GLY A 63 -0.28 22.12 29.73
C GLY A 63 1.17 22.19 30.21
N SER A 64 1.38 22.76 31.40
CA SER A 64 2.70 22.91 32.01
C SER A 64 3.43 21.58 32.23
N LYS A 65 2.68 20.47 32.41
CA LYS A 65 3.25 19.12 32.59
C LYS A 65 4.12 18.64 31.42
N PHE A 66 3.94 19.19 30.22
CA PHE A 66 4.74 18.82 29.05
C PHE A 66 6.10 19.54 28.99
N PHE A 67 6.37 20.44 29.95
CA PHE A 67 7.58 21.24 30.02
C PHE A 67 8.43 20.92 31.27
N THR A 68 8.12 19.84 31.98
CA THR A 68 8.85 19.43 33.20
C THR A 68 10.16 18.71 32.89
N GLU A 69 10.24 18.01 31.76
CA GLU A 69 11.47 17.36 31.29
C GLU A 69 12.08 18.23 30.18
N SER A 70 13.16 18.93 30.47
CA SER A 70 13.85 19.80 29.52
C SER A 70 15.35 19.85 29.78
N THR A 71 16.14 20.09 28.74
CA THR A 71 17.55 20.47 28.83
C THR A 71 17.68 21.99 28.71
N SER A 72 18.91 22.52 28.69
CA SER A 72 19.14 23.94 28.40
C SER A 72 18.75 24.35 26.97
N LYS A 73 18.50 23.39 26.07
CA LYS A 73 18.21 23.64 24.65
C LYS A 73 16.90 23.03 24.16
N ASP A 74 16.43 21.96 24.78
CA ASP A 74 15.32 21.15 24.26
C ASP A 74 14.27 20.88 25.34
N ILE A 75 12.99 20.86 24.94
CA ILE A 75 11.91 20.21 25.68
C ILE A 75 11.91 18.74 25.28
N ILE A 76 11.83 17.84 26.25
CA ILE A 76 11.79 16.40 26.02
C ILE A 76 10.34 15.94 26.11
N PHE A 77 9.77 15.57 24.97
CA PHE A 77 8.39 15.09 24.90
C PHE A 77 8.35 13.58 24.66
N GLN A 78 7.61 12.88 25.51
CA GLN A 78 7.50 11.42 25.48
C GLN A 78 6.20 10.99 24.79
N PHE A 79 6.31 10.01 23.89
CA PHE A 79 5.20 9.29 23.30
C PHE A 79 5.16 7.86 23.83
N LYS A 80 3.93 7.36 23.98
CA LYS A 80 3.69 5.92 23.96
C LYS A 80 3.99 5.36 22.56
N THR A 81 4.44 4.12 22.50
CA THR A 81 4.73 3.41 21.24
C THR A 81 3.59 3.48 20.23
N GLU A 82 2.34 3.28 20.66
CA GLU A 82 1.17 3.34 19.77
C GLU A 82 1.01 4.70 19.08
N HIS A 83 1.23 5.81 19.81
CA HIS A 83 1.14 7.16 19.23
C HIS A 83 2.29 7.44 18.27
N TYR A 84 3.50 6.98 18.58
CA TYR A 84 4.63 7.14 17.67
C TYR A 84 4.44 6.33 16.39
N THR A 85 4.07 5.05 16.49
CA THR A 85 3.77 4.20 15.33
C THR A 85 2.68 4.84 14.46
N TYR A 86 1.61 5.36 15.09
CA TYR A 86 0.56 6.05 14.38
C TYR A 86 1.05 7.30 13.65
N CYS A 87 1.83 8.17 14.32
CA CYS A 87 2.40 9.36 13.69
C CYS A 87 3.38 9.01 12.57
N LYS A 88 4.20 7.95 12.73
CA LYS A 88 5.17 7.48 11.74
C LYS A 88 4.50 6.95 10.49
N GLU A 89 3.36 6.29 10.64
CA GLU A 89 2.58 5.70 9.53
C GLU A 89 1.54 6.68 8.96
N TYR A 90 1.36 7.87 9.56
CA TYR A 90 0.35 8.83 9.13
C TYR A 90 0.62 9.33 7.69
N PRO A 91 -0.42 9.47 6.84
CA PRO A 91 -0.28 9.82 5.42
C PRO A 91 0.17 11.27 5.17
N MET A 92 0.49 12.05 6.20
CA MET A 92 0.99 13.42 6.10
C MET A 92 2.13 13.63 7.09
N PRO A 93 3.09 14.54 6.86
CA PRO A 93 4.12 14.83 7.84
C PRO A 93 3.45 15.33 9.12
N VAL A 94 3.76 14.69 10.25
CA VAL A 94 3.18 15.02 11.53
C VAL A 94 4.10 15.96 12.28
N LEU A 95 3.58 17.12 12.66
CA LEU A 95 4.20 18.00 13.64
C LEU A 95 3.59 17.76 15.00
N VAL A 96 4.45 17.63 16.01
CA VAL A 96 4.05 17.75 17.40
C VAL A 96 4.13 19.20 17.79
N MET A 97 3.07 19.69 18.42
CA MET A 97 2.94 21.07 18.87
C MET A 97 2.59 21.09 20.36
N LEU A 98 3.49 21.64 21.17
CA LEU A 98 3.30 21.80 22.60
C LEU A 98 2.93 23.24 22.92
N HIS A 99 1.69 23.45 23.36
CA HIS A 99 1.23 24.75 23.83
C HIS A 99 1.49 24.90 25.33
N ASN A 100 2.31 25.89 25.69
CA ASN A 100 2.55 26.31 27.07
C ASN A 100 1.53 27.39 27.49
N PRO A 101 0.58 27.08 28.39
CA PRO A 101 -0.47 28.03 28.75
C PRO A 101 0.02 29.24 29.56
N SER A 102 1.21 29.20 30.17
CA SER A 102 1.70 30.29 31.01
C SER A 102 2.20 31.50 30.21
N ASN A 103 2.78 31.24 29.04
CA ASN A 103 3.34 32.26 28.15
C ASN A 103 2.70 32.26 26.76
N ASN A 104 1.69 31.40 26.53
CA ASN A 104 0.98 31.22 25.26
C ASN A 104 1.90 30.87 24.08
N ALA A 105 3.10 30.35 24.35
CA ALA A 105 4.04 29.91 23.32
C ALA A 105 3.65 28.50 22.84
N VAL A 106 3.88 28.25 21.56
CA VAL A 106 3.73 26.94 20.94
C VAL A 106 5.09 26.50 20.42
N TYR A 107 5.60 25.39 20.93
CA TYR A 107 6.86 24.79 20.50
C TYR A 107 6.57 23.62 19.55
N TRP A 108 7.37 23.43 18.52
CA TRP A 108 7.08 22.45 17.48
C TRP A 108 8.29 21.61 17.04
N GLN A 109 8.02 20.38 16.62
CA GLN A 109 9.01 19.51 15.98
C GLN A 109 8.32 18.49 15.06
N VAL A 110 8.98 18.12 13.96
CA VAL A 110 8.51 17.03 13.08
C VAL A 110 8.74 15.66 13.72
N VAL A 111 7.81 14.72 13.53
CA VAL A 111 7.97 13.33 13.99
C VAL A 111 8.54 12.50 12.84
N ASN A 112 9.81 12.10 12.93
CA ASN A 112 10.44 11.18 11.98
C ASN A 112 11.62 10.41 12.64
N GLN A 113 12.27 9.53 11.89
CA GLN A 113 13.38 8.70 12.38
C GLN A 113 14.59 9.51 12.89
N ASN A 114 14.77 10.74 12.43
CA ASN A 114 15.92 11.59 12.81
C ASN A 114 15.64 12.41 14.07
N THR A 115 14.37 12.69 14.38
CA THR A 115 13.98 13.54 15.51
C THR A 115 13.51 12.75 16.72
N VAL A 116 13.14 11.48 16.54
CA VAL A 116 12.65 10.61 17.60
C VAL A 116 13.72 9.61 18.04
N LEU A 117 13.93 9.51 19.34
CA LEU A 117 14.84 8.57 19.99
C LEU A 117 14.03 7.43 20.60
N ASN A 118 14.47 6.19 20.35
CA ASN A 118 13.93 5.01 21.00
C ASN A 118 14.49 4.91 22.44
N THR A 119 13.63 4.68 23.42
CA THR A 119 14.00 4.29 24.79
C THR A 119 13.27 3.00 25.13
N GLU A 120 13.82 2.15 26.00
CA GLU A 120 13.37 0.77 26.26
C GLU A 120 11.85 0.62 26.47
N GLU A 121 11.16 1.65 26.98
CA GLU A 121 9.70 1.64 27.22
C GLU A 121 8.91 2.70 26.43
N ASN A 122 9.54 3.75 25.89
CA ASN A 122 8.85 4.90 25.28
C ASN A 122 9.65 5.54 24.14
N TRP A 123 9.02 6.43 23.37
CA TRP A 123 9.70 7.22 22.34
C TRP A 123 9.85 8.66 22.80
N LYS A 124 11.00 9.29 22.56
CA LYS A 124 11.26 10.69 22.94
C LYS A 124 11.52 11.54 21.71
N VAL A 125 10.85 12.69 21.58
CA VAL A 125 11.25 13.74 20.64
C VAL A 125 11.89 14.89 21.40
N LYS A 126 13.02 15.36 20.87
CA LYS A 126 13.66 16.60 21.35
C LYS A 126 13.08 17.77 20.57
N ILE A 127 12.39 18.67 21.27
CA ILE A 127 11.78 19.87 20.70
C ILE A 127 12.67 21.06 21.09
N PRO A 128 13.46 21.62 20.16
CA PRO A 128 14.31 22.77 20.47
C PRO A 128 13.50 23.94 21.01
N LEU A 129 14.00 24.60 22.06
CA LEU A 129 13.39 25.81 22.61
C LEU A 129 13.37 26.97 21.59
N SER A 130 14.20 26.90 20.55
CA SER A 130 14.19 27.82 19.41
C SER A 130 13.05 27.55 18.42
N ASN A 131 12.47 26.35 18.40
CA ASN A 131 11.38 26.00 17.50
C ASN A 131 10.04 26.51 18.03
N ILE A 132 9.88 27.83 18.05
CA ILE A 132 8.64 28.49 18.45
C ILE A 132 7.80 28.75 17.19
N LEU A 133 6.49 28.54 17.27
CA LEU A 133 5.56 28.83 16.19
C LEU A 133 5.37 30.35 16.10
N CYS A 134 5.95 30.92 15.05
CA CYS A 134 5.88 32.34 14.68
C CYS A 134 6.11 32.50 13.17
N LYS A 135 5.99 33.73 12.66
CA LYS A 135 6.21 34.05 11.24
C LYS A 135 7.59 33.64 10.75
N GLU A 136 8.62 33.83 11.58
CA GLU A 136 10.01 33.51 11.25
C GLU A 136 10.22 32.00 11.07
N SER A 137 9.47 31.18 11.83
CA SER A 137 9.52 29.72 11.74
C SER A 137 8.73 29.13 10.57
N ALA A 138 7.86 29.92 9.93
CA ALA A 138 6.92 29.44 8.91
C ALA A 138 7.62 28.78 7.71
N THR A 139 8.71 29.39 7.24
CA THR A 139 9.50 28.86 6.13
C THR A 139 10.14 27.52 6.47
N GLU A 140 10.61 27.34 7.71
CA GLU A 140 11.19 26.07 8.16
C GLU A 140 10.13 24.98 8.26
N ILE A 141 8.97 25.31 8.82
CA ILE A 141 7.84 24.39 8.90
C ILE A 141 7.36 23.98 7.50
N ALA A 142 7.28 24.92 6.57
CA ALA A 142 6.84 24.66 5.20
C ALA A 142 7.78 23.71 4.42
N LYS A 143 9.06 23.60 4.79
CA LYS A 143 9.98 22.63 4.17
C LYS A 143 9.51 21.19 4.36
N PHE A 144 8.84 20.89 5.48
CA PHE A 144 8.30 19.55 5.72
C PHE A 144 7.13 19.20 4.80
N CYS A 145 6.45 20.20 4.23
CA CYS A 145 5.43 19.98 3.21
C CYS A 145 6.02 19.64 1.83
N ASN A 146 7.25 20.10 1.58
CA ASN A 146 7.81 20.22 0.25
C ASN A 146 8.75 19.03 -0.01
N TYR A 147 8.20 17.82 -0.09
CA TYR A 147 8.99 16.68 -0.54
C TYR A 147 9.35 16.89 -2.01
N LYS A 148 10.58 17.34 -2.26
CA LYS A 148 11.14 17.41 -3.62
C LYS A 148 11.36 15.99 -4.10
N PHE A 149 10.49 15.54 -4.98
CA PHE A 149 10.69 14.28 -5.67
C PHE A 149 12.03 14.30 -6.43
N PRO A 150 12.89 13.28 -6.26
CA PRO A 150 14.09 13.13 -7.07
C PRO A 150 13.77 13.19 -8.56
N VAL A 151 14.73 13.65 -9.37
CA VAL A 151 14.64 13.56 -10.83
C VAL A 151 14.45 12.09 -11.19
N ASN A 152 13.45 11.79 -12.03
CA ASN A 152 13.03 10.42 -12.38
C ASN A 152 12.44 9.60 -11.22
N SER A 153 11.88 10.23 -10.19
CA SER A 153 11.08 9.61 -9.12
C SER A 153 9.93 8.72 -9.61
N PHE A 154 9.35 9.05 -10.75
CA PHE A 154 8.26 8.30 -11.35
C PHE A 154 8.34 8.40 -12.88
N SER A 155 7.59 7.54 -13.56
CA SER A 155 7.44 7.56 -15.02
C SER A 155 5.97 7.42 -15.39
N ILE A 156 5.51 8.23 -16.35
CA ILE A 156 4.17 8.10 -16.94
C ILE A 156 4.27 7.01 -18.01
N MET A 157 3.74 5.83 -17.69
CA MET A 157 3.79 4.65 -18.55
C MET A 157 2.82 4.76 -19.72
N GLU A 158 1.62 5.23 -19.41
CA GLU A 158 0.54 5.39 -20.37
C GLU A 158 -0.21 6.68 -20.04
N LEU A 159 -0.56 7.45 -21.07
CA LEU A 159 -1.42 8.63 -20.96
C LEU A 159 -2.46 8.57 -22.08
N ILE A 160 -3.68 8.19 -21.73
CA ILE A 160 -4.81 8.14 -22.65
C ILE A 160 -5.68 9.38 -22.43
N ASN A 161 -6.02 10.05 -23.52
CA ASN A 161 -7.13 11.00 -23.56
C ASN A 161 -8.38 10.30 -24.09
N PHE A 162 -9.55 10.61 -23.54
CA PHE A 162 -10.82 10.11 -24.08
C PHE A 162 -11.85 11.23 -24.15
N THR A 163 -12.63 11.21 -25.21
CA THR A 163 -13.68 12.18 -25.50
C THR A 163 -15.04 11.52 -25.45
N TYR A 164 -15.84 11.95 -24.49
CA TYR A 164 -17.30 11.87 -24.58
C TYR A 164 -17.77 13.31 -24.48
N GLY A 165 -18.27 13.90 -25.57
CA GLY A 165 -18.70 15.30 -25.56
C GLY A 165 -17.58 16.34 -25.64
N SER A 166 -17.73 17.45 -24.89
CA SER A 166 -16.81 18.60 -24.93
C SER A 166 -15.75 18.60 -23.83
N GLU A 167 -15.82 17.66 -22.89
CA GLU A 167 -15.02 17.64 -21.67
C GLU A 167 -13.67 16.94 -21.90
N ARG A 168 -12.60 17.52 -21.33
CA ARG A 168 -11.24 16.97 -21.43
C ARG A 168 -10.97 16.00 -20.30
N ARG A 169 -10.67 14.74 -20.64
CA ARG A 169 -10.47 13.64 -19.70
C ARG A 169 -9.12 12.96 -19.91
N TYR A 170 -8.38 12.73 -18.83
CA TYR A 170 -7.08 12.03 -18.85
C TYR A 170 -7.09 10.81 -17.96
N ASN A 171 -6.55 9.70 -18.46
CA ASN A 171 -6.17 8.54 -17.68
C ASN A 171 -4.66 8.34 -17.82
N ALA A 172 -3.95 8.40 -16.70
CA ALA A 172 -2.51 8.19 -16.68
C ALA A 172 -2.12 7.05 -15.74
N GLN A 173 -1.20 6.22 -16.20
CA GLN A 173 -0.55 5.19 -15.39
C GLN A 173 0.83 5.67 -14.95
N LEU A 174 1.07 5.66 -13.64
CA LEU A 174 2.31 6.11 -13.02
C LEU A 174 3.05 4.92 -12.43
N LEU A 175 4.30 4.76 -12.82
CA LEU A 175 5.24 3.81 -12.22
C LEU A 175 6.18 4.57 -11.27
N LEU A 176 6.27 4.14 -10.01
CA LEU A 176 7.23 4.69 -9.06
C LEU A 176 8.60 4.04 -9.28
N ASN A 177 9.63 4.87 -9.42
CA ASN A 177 11.00 4.39 -9.67
C ASN A 177 11.82 4.20 -8.39
N GLN A 178 11.20 4.43 -7.24
CA GLN A 178 11.78 4.26 -5.91
C GLN A 178 10.67 4.06 -4.88
N THR A 179 11.05 3.68 -3.66
CA THR A 179 10.12 3.56 -2.56
C THR A 179 9.65 4.94 -2.10
N PHE A 180 8.34 5.06 -1.90
CA PHE A 180 7.69 6.24 -1.38
C PHE A 180 6.78 5.85 -0.22
N SER A 181 6.75 6.68 0.81
CA SER A 181 5.71 6.58 1.84
C SER A 181 4.35 6.93 1.26
N GLN A 182 3.28 6.54 1.95
CA GLN A 182 1.91 6.89 1.56
C GLN A 182 1.75 8.41 1.37
N VAL A 183 2.43 9.18 2.21
CA VAL A 183 2.48 10.65 2.17
C VAL A 183 3.07 11.15 0.85
N GLN A 184 4.23 10.61 0.49
CA GLN A 184 4.95 11.00 -0.71
C GLN A 184 4.15 10.59 -1.95
N ILE A 185 3.45 9.46 -1.92
CA ILE A 185 2.54 9.07 -3.01
C ILE A 185 1.37 10.06 -3.14
N VAL A 186 0.76 10.51 -2.04
CA VAL A 186 -0.30 11.53 -2.07
C VAL A 186 0.23 12.85 -2.64
N GLN A 187 1.41 13.29 -2.20
CA GLN A 187 2.06 14.50 -2.70
C GLN A 187 2.38 14.38 -4.21
N LEU A 188 2.83 13.21 -4.65
CA LEU A 188 3.12 12.92 -6.05
C LEU A 188 1.85 13.00 -6.89
N ILE A 189 0.78 12.36 -6.43
CA ILE A 189 -0.53 12.35 -7.10
C ILE A 189 -1.02 13.77 -7.32
N ARG A 190 -0.94 14.63 -6.30
CA ARG A 190 -1.33 16.04 -6.42
C ARG A 190 -0.48 16.77 -7.45
N LYS A 191 0.85 16.64 -7.35
CA LYS A 191 1.80 17.25 -8.30
C LYS A 191 1.46 16.85 -9.74
N VAL A 192 1.32 15.56 -10.01
CA VAL A 192 1.03 15.04 -11.36
C VAL A 192 -0.36 15.45 -11.83
N THR A 193 -1.35 15.48 -10.93
CA THR A 193 -2.71 15.94 -11.28
C THR A 193 -2.68 17.39 -11.74
N ASN A 194 -1.97 18.27 -11.05
CA ASN A 194 -1.83 19.67 -11.44
C ASN A 194 -1.05 19.82 -12.75
N GLU A 195 0.06 19.09 -12.92
CA GLU A 195 0.82 19.09 -14.17
C GLU A 195 -0.04 18.64 -15.36
N LEU A 196 -0.88 17.62 -15.20
CA LEU A 196 -1.78 17.14 -16.26
C LEU A 196 -2.98 18.05 -16.48
N ARG A 197 -3.46 18.77 -15.45
CA ARG A 197 -4.55 19.74 -15.57
C ARG A 197 -4.22 20.83 -16.59
N ASP A 198 -2.98 21.32 -16.54
CA ASP A 198 -2.50 22.41 -17.39
C ASP A 198 -1.88 21.91 -18.69
N ARG A 199 -1.68 20.59 -18.85
CA ARG A 199 -1.03 20.00 -20.01
C ARG A 199 -1.93 20.03 -21.25
N GLU A 200 -1.39 20.54 -22.34
CA GLU A 200 -1.95 20.34 -23.68
C GLU A 200 -1.36 19.08 -24.32
N TYR A 201 -1.99 17.93 -24.09
CA TYR A 201 -1.60 16.66 -24.72
C TYR A 201 -2.70 16.18 -25.68
N TYR A 202 -2.33 15.96 -26.95
CA TYR A 202 -3.24 15.53 -28.01
C TYR A 202 -2.72 14.21 -28.61
N MET A 203 -3.44 13.10 -28.39
CA MET A 203 -3.24 11.87 -29.16
C MET A 203 -4.21 11.86 -30.35
N GLY A 204 -3.67 11.80 -31.57
CA GLY A 204 -4.42 11.68 -32.82
C GLY A 204 -4.63 12.98 -33.63
N HIS A 205 -5.03 12.81 -34.90
CA HIS A 205 -5.17 13.87 -35.91
C HIS A 205 -6.45 14.73 -35.76
N ALA A 206 -7.38 14.34 -34.89
CA ALA A 206 -8.62 15.07 -34.67
C ALA A 206 -8.44 16.09 -33.56
N ARG A 207 -8.18 17.35 -33.92
CA ARG A 207 -8.23 18.50 -33.01
C ARG A 207 -9.66 19.06 -32.98
N PRO A 208 -10.41 18.93 -31.88
CA PRO A 208 -11.58 19.79 -31.70
C PRO A 208 -11.07 21.24 -31.64
N LYS A 209 -11.54 22.10 -32.55
CA LYS A 209 -11.12 23.51 -32.65
C LYS A 209 -11.31 24.31 -31.35
N ASN A 210 -12.07 23.77 -30.38
CA ASN A 210 -12.54 24.45 -29.18
C ASN A 210 -11.71 24.16 -27.90
N TRP A 211 -10.56 23.48 -28.01
CA TRP A 211 -9.78 22.99 -26.85
C TRP A 211 -8.54 23.81 -26.47
N LYS A 212 -8.10 24.70 -27.35
CA LYS A 212 -6.89 25.50 -27.12
C LYS A 212 -7.07 26.36 -25.85
N GLY A 213 -6.16 26.21 -24.88
CA GLY A 213 -6.16 26.98 -23.63
C GLY A 213 -7.20 26.59 -22.57
N LYS A 214 -7.89 25.44 -22.68
CA LYS A 214 -8.82 24.96 -21.64
C LYS A 214 -8.18 23.88 -20.75
N PRO A 215 -8.28 23.91 -19.42
CA PRO A 215 -7.73 22.87 -18.55
C PRO A 215 -8.47 21.53 -18.71
N ALA A 216 -7.89 20.45 -18.17
CA ALA A 216 -8.58 19.17 -18.04
C ALA A 216 -9.77 19.27 -17.08
N ASN A 217 -10.84 18.52 -17.34
CA ASN A 217 -12.02 18.46 -16.48
C ASN A 217 -12.01 17.23 -15.57
N VAL A 218 -11.42 16.12 -16.01
CA VAL A 218 -11.33 14.89 -15.21
C VAL A 218 -9.98 14.22 -15.40
N ILE A 219 -9.35 13.80 -14.31
CA ILE A 219 -8.05 13.14 -14.31
C ILE A 219 -8.13 11.88 -13.42
N TRP A 220 -7.77 10.73 -13.99
CA TRP A 220 -7.57 9.49 -13.27
C TRP A 220 -6.09 9.11 -13.28
N LEU A 221 -5.54 8.81 -12.10
CA LEU A 221 -4.19 8.29 -11.98
C LEU A 221 -4.23 6.87 -11.39
N TYR A 222 -3.44 5.98 -11.97
CA TYR A 222 -3.24 4.61 -11.49
C TYR A 222 -1.77 4.44 -11.12
N ILE A 223 -1.47 4.13 -9.86
CA ILE A 223 -0.11 4.16 -9.32
C ILE A 223 0.38 2.74 -9.04
N TYR A 224 1.56 2.41 -9.54
CA TYR A 224 2.21 1.09 -9.45
C TYR A 224 3.62 1.20 -8.87
N LEU A 225 4.08 0.22 -8.08
CA LEU A 225 5.45 0.21 -7.52
C LEU A 225 6.47 -0.44 -8.45
N SER A 226 6.01 -1.30 -9.37
CA SER A 226 6.88 -2.00 -10.30
C SER A 226 6.18 -2.21 -11.64
N PHE A 227 6.98 -2.41 -12.71
CA PHE A 227 6.48 -2.80 -14.03
C PHE A 227 5.63 -4.07 -13.98
N GLU A 228 5.92 -4.94 -13.02
CA GLU A 228 5.23 -6.19 -12.83
C GLU A 228 3.83 -6.00 -12.20
N GLU A 229 3.73 -5.10 -11.21
CA GLU A 229 2.44 -4.69 -10.64
C GLU A 229 1.56 -3.99 -11.68
N GLU A 230 2.15 -3.20 -12.58
CA GLU A 230 1.45 -2.59 -13.71
C GLU A 230 0.86 -3.66 -14.65
N ARG A 231 1.67 -4.61 -15.11
CA ARG A 231 1.22 -5.72 -15.97
C ARG A 231 0.09 -6.54 -15.35
N ASN A 232 0.19 -6.80 -14.05
CA ASN A 232 -0.81 -7.54 -13.28
C ASN A 232 -2.00 -6.67 -12.84
N LYS A 233 -2.02 -5.38 -13.22
CA LYS A 233 -3.00 -4.37 -12.80
C LYS A 233 -3.19 -4.27 -11.29
N ASN A 234 -2.15 -4.63 -10.53
CA ASN A 234 -2.12 -4.60 -9.09
C ASN A 234 -1.64 -3.23 -8.59
N LYS A 235 -2.49 -2.22 -8.77
CA LYS A 235 -2.19 -0.85 -8.36
C LYS A 235 -2.10 -0.71 -6.84
N VAL A 236 -1.18 0.13 -6.38
CA VAL A 236 -1.10 0.55 -4.97
C VAL A 236 -2.27 1.44 -4.60
N CYS A 237 -2.55 2.42 -5.45
CA CYS A 237 -3.70 3.28 -5.29
C CYS A 237 -4.14 3.83 -6.64
N MET A 238 -5.35 4.38 -6.63
CA MET A 238 -5.93 5.10 -7.75
C MET A 238 -6.42 6.45 -7.24
N SER A 239 -6.16 7.52 -7.97
CA SER A 239 -6.78 8.81 -7.71
C SER A 239 -7.79 9.19 -8.79
N GLN A 240 -8.75 10.01 -8.40
CA GLN A 240 -9.72 10.63 -9.28
C GLN A 240 -9.84 12.10 -8.87
N TRP A 241 -9.61 12.99 -9.83
CA TRP A 241 -9.88 14.41 -9.71
C TRP A 241 -10.96 14.80 -10.72
N ILE A 242 -11.98 15.52 -10.26
CA ILE A 242 -13.09 16.03 -11.08
C ILE A 242 -13.18 17.53 -10.84
N ASP A 243 -13.25 18.30 -11.91
CA ASP A 243 -13.49 19.75 -11.88
C ASP A 243 -14.78 20.05 -11.08
N PRO A 244 -14.71 20.86 -10.00
CA PRO A 244 -15.88 21.19 -9.18
C PRO A 244 -17.00 21.87 -9.96
N LEU A 245 -16.70 22.51 -11.09
CA LEU A 245 -17.66 23.21 -11.94
C LEU A 245 -18.38 22.29 -12.94
N LEU A 246 -18.08 20.99 -12.94
CA LEU A 246 -18.72 20.03 -13.83
C LEU A 246 -20.12 19.65 -13.31
N GLU A 247 -21.18 20.13 -13.99
CA GLU A 247 -22.57 19.99 -13.54
C GLU A 247 -23.18 18.58 -13.75
N ASP A 248 -22.57 17.72 -14.58
CA ASP A 248 -23.25 16.52 -15.09
C ASP A 248 -22.68 15.20 -14.52
N GLU A 249 -23.28 14.68 -13.45
CA GLU A 249 -22.85 13.44 -12.79
C GLU A 249 -23.17 12.17 -13.60
N LEU A 250 -24.16 12.23 -14.50
CA LEU A 250 -24.68 11.08 -15.25
C LEU A 250 -23.71 10.51 -16.29
N PHE A 251 -22.71 11.30 -16.72
CA PHE A 251 -21.72 10.91 -17.72
C PHE A 251 -20.31 10.69 -17.16
N LEU A 252 -20.15 10.65 -15.84
CA LEU A 252 -18.89 10.30 -15.18
C LEU A 252 -18.65 8.79 -15.29
N GLN A 253 -17.78 8.38 -16.21
CA GLN A 253 -17.29 7.00 -16.28
C GLN A 253 -15.76 6.96 -16.15
N PRO A 254 -15.23 6.25 -15.13
CA PRO A 254 -15.97 5.60 -14.02
C PRO A 254 -16.61 6.60 -13.04
N PRO A 255 -17.69 6.22 -12.32
CA PRO A 255 -18.36 7.07 -11.35
C PRO A 255 -17.42 7.48 -10.20
N ARG A 256 -17.84 8.46 -9.38
CA ARG A 256 -17.06 8.92 -8.23
C ARG A 256 -16.64 7.72 -7.35
N SER A 257 -15.33 7.61 -7.12
CA SER A 257 -14.76 6.51 -6.35
C SER A 257 -15.09 6.62 -4.86
N LEU A 258 -15.34 5.49 -4.18
CA LEU A 258 -15.48 5.37 -2.72
C LEU A 258 -14.12 5.44 -2.00
N GLY A 259 -13.36 6.51 -2.23
CA GLY A 259 -12.03 6.73 -1.67
C GLY A 259 -12.01 7.78 -0.56
N THR A 260 -10.84 7.99 0.03
CA THR A 260 -10.58 9.08 0.98
C THR A 260 -10.49 10.40 0.21
N LYS A 261 -11.26 11.41 0.61
CA LYS A 261 -11.19 12.76 0.03
C LYS A 261 -9.98 13.50 0.61
N ILE A 262 -9.10 14.00 -0.25
CA ILE A 262 -7.83 14.64 0.13
C ILE A 262 -7.83 16.16 -0.20
N GLY A 263 -9.01 16.76 -0.46
CA GLY A 263 -9.17 18.19 -0.80
C GLY A 263 -9.24 18.44 -2.31
N GLU A 264 -9.71 19.62 -2.75
CA GLU A 264 -9.92 20.02 -4.17
C GLU A 264 -10.67 18.98 -5.03
N ASP A 265 -11.61 18.24 -4.46
CA ASP A 265 -12.33 17.15 -5.14
C ASP A 265 -11.43 16.03 -5.71
N LEU A 266 -10.20 15.94 -5.20
CA LEU A 266 -9.32 14.78 -5.37
C LEU A 266 -9.71 13.68 -4.37
N VAL A 267 -10.02 12.52 -4.90
CA VAL A 267 -10.34 11.30 -4.15
C VAL A 267 -9.28 10.24 -4.41
N ILE A 268 -8.79 9.59 -3.36
CA ILE A 268 -7.82 8.49 -3.49
C ILE A 268 -8.39 7.21 -2.91
N SER A 269 -8.33 6.13 -3.69
CA SER A 269 -8.69 4.78 -3.29
C SER A 269 -7.43 3.94 -3.16
N TRP A 270 -7.10 3.53 -1.94
CA TRP A 270 -5.97 2.66 -1.64
C TRP A 270 -6.35 1.19 -1.82
N SER A 271 -5.44 0.38 -2.36
CA SER A 271 -5.65 -1.06 -2.41
C SER A 271 -5.64 -1.64 -1.00
N LYS A 272 -6.54 -2.60 -0.73
CA LYS A 272 -6.61 -3.29 0.57
C LYS A 272 -5.31 -4.06 0.91
N ASN A 273 -4.48 -4.31 -0.10
CA ASN A 273 -3.20 -4.99 0.02
C ASN A 273 -2.00 -4.05 0.23
N TYR A 274 -2.21 -2.72 0.29
CA TYR A 274 -1.13 -1.75 0.44
C TYR A 274 -0.23 -2.00 1.65
N GLN A 275 -0.79 -2.30 2.83
CA GLN A 275 0.01 -2.60 4.03
C GLN A 275 0.77 -3.93 3.94
N LYS A 276 0.27 -4.90 3.16
CA LYS A 276 1.02 -6.12 2.85
C LYS A 276 2.17 -5.78 1.92
N ASN A 277 1.93 -5.05 0.84
CA ASN A 277 2.94 -4.71 -0.16
C ASN A 277 4.01 -3.72 0.33
N ALA A 278 3.66 -2.76 1.19
CA ALA A 278 4.62 -1.80 1.75
C ALA A 278 5.60 -2.44 2.75
N ARG A 279 5.19 -3.52 3.43
CA ARG A 279 6.10 -4.35 4.25
C ARG A 279 7.01 -5.24 3.40
N LEU A 280 6.72 -5.40 2.09
CA LEU A 280 7.52 -6.25 1.20
C LEU A 280 8.86 -5.61 0.81
N CYS A 281 9.02 -4.30 0.97
CA CYS A 281 10.25 -3.58 0.59
C CYS A 281 11.37 -3.62 1.65
N ASP A 282 11.09 -4.09 2.89
CA ASP A 282 12.05 -3.99 4.02
C ASP A 282 12.63 -5.34 4.49
N SER A 283 12.23 -6.47 3.90
CA SER A 283 12.76 -7.79 4.26
C SER A 283 13.24 -8.54 3.03
N SER A 284 14.48 -8.29 2.62
CA SER A 284 15.16 -9.11 1.63
C SER A 284 15.47 -10.49 2.24
N VAL A 285 14.56 -11.45 2.07
CA VAL A 285 14.91 -12.88 2.16
C VAL A 285 15.92 -13.13 1.05
N SER A 286 17.05 -13.77 1.37
CA SER A 286 18.07 -14.09 0.36
C SER A 286 17.47 -15.04 -0.68
N LYS A 287 17.95 -14.93 -1.92
CA LYS A 287 17.57 -15.82 -3.03
C LYS A 287 17.75 -17.29 -2.66
N GLU A 288 18.84 -17.58 -1.96
CA GLU A 288 19.23 -18.90 -1.48
C GLU A 288 18.24 -19.47 -0.47
N ASP A 289 17.82 -18.66 0.52
CA ASP A 289 16.84 -19.06 1.53
C ASP A 289 15.44 -19.26 0.94
N TYR A 290 15.07 -18.45 -0.05
CA TYR A 290 13.82 -18.58 -0.80
C TYR A 290 13.79 -19.90 -1.60
N PHE A 291 14.85 -20.21 -2.34
CA PHE A 291 14.96 -21.47 -3.07
C PHE A 291 14.98 -22.68 -2.15
N ALA A 292 15.68 -22.63 -1.02
CA ALA A 292 15.73 -23.74 -0.07
C ALA A 292 14.33 -24.10 0.47
N LYS A 293 13.51 -23.09 0.81
CA LYS A 293 12.13 -23.29 1.28
C LYS A 293 11.22 -23.88 0.19
N ILE A 294 11.31 -23.37 -1.03
CA ILE A 294 10.49 -23.85 -2.15
C ILE A 294 10.88 -25.26 -2.56
N GLN A 295 12.19 -25.54 -2.63
CA GLN A 295 12.70 -26.85 -3.00
C GLN A 295 12.20 -27.93 -2.03
N TYR A 296 12.19 -27.64 -0.73
CA TYR A 296 11.63 -28.54 0.28
C TYR A 296 10.16 -28.89 -0.01
N VAL A 297 9.31 -27.88 -0.28
CA VAL A 297 7.89 -28.11 -0.57
C VAL A 297 7.72 -28.93 -1.85
N LEU A 298 8.49 -28.62 -2.89
CA LEU A 298 8.42 -29.33 -4.17
C LEU A 298 8.81 -30.80 -4.04
N GLU A 299 9.90 -31.11 -3.33
CA GLU A 299 10.32 -32.50 -3.09
C GLU A 299 9.29 -33.30 -2.30
N GLN A 300 8.63 -32.66 -1.33
CA GLN A 300 7.52 -33.30 -0.63
C GLN A 300 6.33 -33.53 -1.58
N LEU A 301 5.95 -32.55 -2.39
CA LEU A 301 4.83 -32.72 -3.33
C LEU A 301 5.11 -33.82 -4.36
N ASP A 302 6.29 -33.82 -4.98
CA ASP A 302 6.71 -34.83 -5.96
C ASP A 302 6.55 -36.26 -5.37
N ARG A 303 7.05 -36.47 -4.14
CA ARG A 303 6.92 -37.75 -3.42
C ARG A 303 5.46 -38.17 -3.20
N HIS A 304 4.60 -37.24 -2.82
CA HIS A 304 3.20 -37.57 -2.50
C HIS A 304 2.35 -37.77 -3.77
N ILE A 305 2.64 -37.04 -4.85
CA ILE A 305 2.00 -37.23 -6.15
C ILE A 305 2.37 -38.59 -6.76
N ASP A 306 3.62 -39.05 -6.61
CA ASP A 306 4.02 -40.40 -7.02
C ASP A 306 3.23 -41.49 -6.27
N VAL A 307 3.00 -41.29 -4.97
CA VAL A 307 2.16 -42.21 -4.19
C VAL A 307 0.72 -42.22 -4.70
N VAL A 308 0.17 -41.05 -5.08
CA VAL A 308 -1.16 -40.96 -5.70
C VAL A 308 -1.20 -41.73 -7.02
N LEU A 309 -0.20 -41.58 -7.89
CA LEU A 309 -0.08 -42.34 -9.15
C LEU A 309 -0.06 -43.84 -8.92
N ILE A 310 0.74 -44.33 -7.97
CA ILE A 310 0.82 -45.74 -7.62
C ILE A 310 -0.54 -46.25 -7.12
N LEU A 311 -1.22 -45.48 -6.27
CA LEU A 311 -2.54 -45.85 -5.74
C LEU A 311 -3.62 -45.89 -6.81
N LEU A 312 -3.62 -44.92 -7.74
CA LEU A 312 -4.53 -44.91 -8.89
C LEU A 312 -4.31 -46.14 -9.77
N ASN A 313 -3.06 -46.47 -10.10
CA ASN A 313 -2.76 -47.64 -10.92
C ASN A 313 -3.20 -48.93 -10.23
N ARG A 314 -2.98 -49.03 -8.91
CA ARG A 314 -3.42 -50.16 -8.09
C ARG A 314 -4.94 -50.31 -8.01
N TYR A 315 -5.67 -49.20 -7.99
CA TYR A 315 -7.12 -49.20 -7.85
C TYR A 315 -7.88 -49.32 -9.20
N HIS A 316 -7.38 -48.67 -10.26
CA HIS A 316 -8.05 -48.63 -11.56
C HIS A 316 -7.59 -49.73 -12.52
N HIS A 317 -6.29 -50.06 -12.57
CA HIS A 317 -5.75 -50.97 -13.58
C HIS A 317 -5.45 -52.36 -13.03
N THR A 318 -4.78 -52.47 -11.88
CA THR A 318 -4.40 -53.80 -11.34
C THR A 318 -5.41 -54.38 -10.36
N ASN A 319 -6.40 -53.59 -9.91
CA ASN A 319 -7.41 -53.96 -8.90
C ASN A 319 -6.83 -54.64 -7.65
N THR A 320 -5.61 -54.27 -7.25
CA THR A 320 -4.87 -54.88 -6.14
C THR A 320 -5.21 -54.29 -4.77
N ILE A 321 -6.02 -53.22 -4.73
CA ILE A 321 -6.47 -52.58 -3.48
C ILE A 321 -7.99 -52.37 -3.50
N SER A 322 -8.63 -52.51 -2.33
CA SER A 322 -10.07 -52.28 -2.17
C SER A 322 -10.41 -50.79 -2.18
N GLU A 323 -11.66 -50.44 -2.56
CA GLU A 323 -12.17 -49.06 -2.55
C GLU A 323 -12.02 -48.41 -1.17
N ALA A 324 -12.33 -49.13 -0.10
CA ALA A 324 -12.18 -48.64 1.27
C ALA A 324 -10.72 -48.31 1.63
N SER A 325 -9.77 -49.14 1.17
CA SER A 325 -8.33 -48.90 1.39
C SER A 325 -7.81 -47.73 0.57
N TYR A 326 -8.27 -47.62 -0.69
CA TYR A 326 -7.96 -46.50 -1.57
C TYR A 326 -8.46 -45.17 -1.00
N LEU A 327 -9.75 -45.07 -0.63
CA LEU A 327 -10.35 -43.85 -0.08
C LEU A 327 -9.67 -43.42 1.23
N LYS A 328 -9.32 -44.38 2.09
CA LYS A 328 -8.59 -44.10 3.34
C LYS A 328 -7.23 -43.47 3.08
N LYS A 329 -6.44 -44.05 2.15
CA LYS A 329 -5.11 -43.53 1.80
C LYS A 329 -5.17 -42.19 1.09
N MET A 330 -6.12 -42.01 0.17
CA MET A 330 -6.34 -40.73 -0.51
C MET A 330 -6.75 -39.62 0.46
N SER A 331 -7.58 -39.93 1.46
CA SER A 331 -7.97 -38.97 2.50
C SER A 331 -6.77 -38.49 3.34
N GLN A 332 -5.82 -39.39 3.64
CA GLN A 332 -4.59 -39.04 4.35
C GLN A 332 -3.68 -38.17 3.49
N LEU A 333 -3.45 -38.55 2.23
CA LEU A 333 -2.64 -37.78 1.28
C LEU A 333 -3.22 -36.38 1.04
N ARG A 334 -4.55 -36.26 1.01
CA ARG A 334 -5.22 -34.96 0.85
C ARG A 334 -4.89 -33.98 1.97
N LEU A 335 -4.87 -34.43 3.22
CA LEU A 335 -4.51 -33.58 4.36
C LEU A 335 -3.04 -33.12 4.26
N ILE A 336 -2.15 -34.03 3.87
CA ILE A 336 -0.72 -33.72 3.71
C ILE A 336 -0.51 -32.71 2.58
N ILE A 337 -1.09 -32.94 1.40
CA ILE A 337 -0.96 -32.03 0.25
C ILE A 337 -1.60 -30.68 0.54
N LYS A 338 -2.72 -30.64 1.28
CA LYS A 338 -3.34 -29.39 1.72
C LYS A 338 -2.41 -28.60 2.65
N ASP A 339 -1.73 -29.28 3.57
CA ASP A 339 -0.77 -28.63 4.46
C ASP A 339 0.44 -28.08 3.67
N LEU A 340 1.00 -28.86 2.75
CA LEU A 340 2.07 -28.43 1.85
C LEU A 340 1.65 -27.25 0.96
N TYR A 341 0.41 -27.23 0.48
CA TYR A 341 -0.15 -26.08 -0.24
C TYR A 341 -0.19 -24.83 0.63
N LEU A 342 -0.61 -24.93 1.89
CA LEU A 342 -0.63 -23.81 2.83
C LEU A 342 0.78 -23.33 3.16
N GLN A 343 1.72 -24.24 3.37
CA GLN A 343 3.14 -23.93 3.57
C GLN A 343 3.72 -23.21 2.34
N GLY A 344 3.46 -23.71 1.12
CA GLY A 344 3.89 -23.11 -0.13
C GLY A 344 3.23 -21.75 -0.44
N SER A 345 1.98 -21.57 -0.01
CA SER A 345 1.25 -20.29 -0.16
C SER A 345 1.72 -19.23 0.84
N ASN A 346 2.32 -19.66 1.96
CA ASN A 346 2.86 -18.82 3.02
C ASN A 346 4.39 -18.68 2.93
N VAL A 347 5.01 -18.98 1.78
CA VAL A 347 6.42 -18.66 1.57
C VAL A 347 6.54 -17.14 1.51
N ASP A 348 6.98 -16.56 2.62
CA ASP A 348 7.22 -15.13 2.78
C ASP A 348 8.16 -14.61 1.67
N LEU A 349 7.75 -13.49 1.05
CA LEU A 349 8.50 -12.62 0.13
C LEU A 349 9.29 -13.31 -0.99
N VAL A 350 8.83 -13.13 -2.23
CA VAL A 350 9.54 -13.57 -3.44
C VAL A 350 10.62 -12.53 -3.79
N PRO A 351 11.92 -12.91 -3.87
CA PRO A 351 12.97 -12.02 -4.38
C PRO A 351 12.63 -11.51 -5.79
N PRO A 352 12.96 -10.26 -6.15
CA PRO A 352 12.62 -9.67 -7.45
C PRO A 352 13.06 -10.50 -8.67
N GLU A 353 14.22 -11.16 -8.57
CA GLU A 353 14.76 -12.04 -9.61
C GLU A 353 14.08 -13.43 -9.70
N CYS A 354 13.18 -13.74 -8.76
CA CYS A 354 12.52 -15.04 -8.65
C CYS A 354 11.01 -14.96 -8.90
N VAL A 355 10.46 -13.84 -9.37
CA VAL A 355 9.01 -13.66 -9.42
C VAL A 355 8.32 -14.56 -10.46
N ASP A 356 8.86 -14.67 -11.67
CA ASP A 356 8.36 -15.60 -12.68
C ASP A 356 8.41 -17.07 -12.19
N PHE A 357 9.46 -17.40 -11.44
CA PHE A 357 9.60 -18.69 -10.78
C PHE A 357 8.56 -18.87 -9.68
N GLY A 358 8.31 -17.85 -8.85
CA GLY A 358 7.29 -17.84 -7.81
C GLY A 358 5.87 -18.04 -8.34
N MET A 359 5.51 -17.38 -9.46
CA MET A 359 4.20 -17.57 -10.11
C MET A 359 4.01 -18.99 -10.65
N LYS A 360 5.05 -19.55 -11.29
CA LYS A 360 5.03 -20.94 -11.75
C LYS A 360 4.95 -21.91 -10.56
N PHE A 361 5.62 -21.62 -9.46
CA PHE A 361 5.53 -22.40 -8.23
C PHE A 361 4.11 -22.41 -7.65
N GLN A 362 3.43 -21.24 -7.59
CA GLN A 362 2.03 -21.16 -7.16
C GLN A 362 1.11 -22.01 -8.06
N SER A 363 1.39 -22.06 -9.36
CA SER A 363 0.65 -22.92 -10.30
C SER A 363 0.89 -24.41 -10.01
N VAL A 364 2.13 -24.82 -9.72
CA VAL A 364 2.47 -26.21 -9.35
C VAL A 364 1.72 -26.65 -8.09
N ILE A 365 1.75 -25.86 -7.01
CA ILE A 365 1.09 -26.24 -5.76
C ILE A 365 -0.45 -26.24 -5.88
N ALA A 366 -1.02 -25.40 -6.76
CA ALA A 366 -2.44 -25.41 -7.07
C ALA A 366 -2.85 -26.71 -7.77
N TYR A 367 -2.12 -27.14 -8.79
CA TYR A 367 -2.41 -28.42 -9.46
C TYR A 367 -2.23 -29.62 -8.52
N ALA A 368 -1.22 -29.60 -7.64
CA ALA A 368 -1.08 -30.65 -6.62
C ALA A 368 -2.30 -30.73 -5.69
N LYS A 369 -2.83 -29.58 -5.28
CA LYS A 369 -4.06 -29.49 -4.48
C LYS A 369 -5.28 -30.01 -5.25
N ASP A 370 -5.35 -29.79 -6.56
CA ASP A 370 -6.44 -30.31 -7.39
C ASP A 370 -6.38 -31.84 -7.51
N VAL A 371 -5.19 -32.42 -7.65
CA VAL A 371 -4.98 -33.89 -7.57
C VAL A 371 -5.55 -34.45 -6.26
N ALA A 372 -5.29 -33.77 -5.14
CA ALA A 372 -5.78 -34.17 -3.82
C ALA A 372 -7.30 -34.00 -3.63
N ASN A 373 -7.90 -32.97 -4.25
CA ASN A 373 -9.34 -32.68 -4.15
C ASN A 373 -10.20 -33.52 -5.10
N SER A 374 -9.60 -34.13 -6.11
CA SER A 374 -10.30 -34.92 -7.12
C SER A 374 -10.77 -36.29 -6.61
N CYS A 375 -10.50 -36.63 -5.35
CA CYS A 375 -10.98 -37.85 -4.71
C CYS A 375 -12.33 -37.58 -4.00
N PRO A 376 -13.43 -38.27 -4.38
CA PRO A 376 -14.76 -38.00 -3.86
C PRO A 376 -14.90 -38.33 -2.37
N TYR A 377 -15.67 -37.50 -1.64
CA TYR A 377 -15.96 -37.71 -0.22
C TYR A 377 -17.13 -38.66 0.01
N LYS A 378 -17.28 -39.13 1.25
CA LYS A 378 -18.43 -39.91 1.70
C LYS A 378 -19.67 -38.99 1.72
N GLY A 379 -20.54 -39.10 0.72
CA GLY A 379 -21.79 -38.32 0.62
C GLY A 379 -21.86 -37.32 -0.54
N GLU A 380 -20.82 -37.20 -1.36
CA GLU A 380 -20.87 -36.44 -2.62
C GLU A 380 -21.29 -37.33 -3.79
N PHE A 381 -21.80 -36.72 -4.86
CA PHE A 381 -22.06 -37.39 -6.14
C PHE A 381 -20.85 -38.25 -6.50
N LYS A 382 -21.06 -39.55 -6.79
CA LYS A 382 -19.99 -40.48 -7.21
C LYS A 382 -19.96 -40.52 -8.74
N PRO A 383 -19.03 -39.81 -9.41
CA PRO A 383 -18.80 -40.07 -10.83
C PRO A 383 -18.39 -41.53 -11.03
N SER A 384 -18.52 -42.03 -12.26
CA SER A 384 -18.09 -43.39 -12.58
C SER A 384 -16.60 -43.57 -12.24
N LYS A 385 -16.20 -44.81 -11.88
CA LYS A 385 -14.81 -45.17 -11.57
C LYS A 385 -13.85 -44.68 -12.67
N ASN A 386 -14.27 -44.70 -13.94
CA ASN A 386 -13.46 -44.23 -15.05
C ASN A 386 -13.32 -42.70 -15.09
N TYR A 387 -14.38 -41.97 -14.77
CA TYR A 387 -14.39 -40.50 -14.77
C TYR A 387 -13.48 -39.92 -13.68
N ILE A 388 -13.47 -40.53 -12.48
CA ILE A 388 -12.57 -40.14 -11.38
C ILE A 388 -11.11 -40.39 -11.78
N GLY A 389 -10.82 -41.53 -12.42
CA GLY A 389 -9.47 -41.86 -12.89
C GLY A 389 -8.97 -40.85 -13.93
N LEU A 390 -9.80 -40.51 -14.93
CA LEU A 390 -9.49 -39.51 -15.96
C LEU A 390 -9.21 -38.13 -15.36
N TRP A 391 -10.05 -37.65 -14.45
CA TRP A 391 -9.89 -36.32 -13.85
C TRP A 391 -8.62 -36.20 -13.02
N ILE A 392 -8.32 -37.22 -12.21
CA ILE A 392 -7.10 -37.23 -11.41
C ILE A 392 -5.85 -37.33 -12.31
N LEU A 393 -5.89 -38.15 -13.38
CA LEU A 393 -4.78 -38.26 -14.34
C LEU A 393 -4.51 -36.93 -15.04
N THR A 394 -5.55 -36.24 -15.51
CA THR A 394 -5.39 -34.90 -16.13
C THR A 394 -4.80 -33.89 -15.15
N SER A 395 -5.21 -33.90 -13.88
CA SER A 395 -4.60 -33.03 -12.86
C SER A 395 -3.13 -33.36 -12.60
N ILE A 396 -2.75 -34.65 -12.67
CA ILE A 396 -1.35 -35.08 -12.53
C ILE A 396 -0.52 -34.68 -13.76
N GLU A 397 -1.06 -34.82 -14.97
CA GLU A 397 -0.41 -34.35 -16.20
C GLU A 397 -0.11 -32.84 -16.14
N ASN A 398 -1.10 -32.05 -15.74
CA ASN A 398 -0.93 -30.60 -15.54
C ASN A 398 0.11 -30.26 -14.47
N TYR A 399 0.16 -31.04 -13.37
CA TYR A 399 1.18 -30.90 -12.35
C TYR A 399 2.58 -31.15 -12.92
N LEU A 400 2.79 -32.28 -13.62
CA LEU A 400 4.08 -32.68 -14.17
C LEU A 400 4.57 -31.69 -15.24
N GLU A 401 3.69 -31.24 -16.13
CA GLU A 401 4.03 -30.26 -17.17
C GLU A 401 4.45 -28.92 -16.55
N THR A 402 3.69 -28.44 -15.56
CA THR A 402 3.99 -27.18 -14.88
C THR A 402 5.28 -27.30 -14.04
N ARG A 403 5.52 -28.47 -13.43
CA ARG A 403 6.74 -28.78 -12.68
C ARG A 403 7.98 -28.75 -13.58
N ALA A 404 7.91 -29.32 -14.79
CA ALA A 404 8.99 -29.28 -15.77
C ALA A 404 9.29 -27.83 -16.22
N LYS A 405 8.24 -27.03 -16.48
CA LYS A 405 8.38 -25.60 -16.81
C LYS A 405 9.00 -24.78 -15.68
N LEU A 406 8.68 -25.11 -14.43
CA LEU A 406 9.28 -24.46 -13.25
C LEU A 406 10.78 -24.79 -13.14
N GLN A 407 11.15 -26.04 -13.41
CA GLN A 407 12.54 -26.50 -13.36
C GLN A 407 13.43 -25.80 -14.41
N GLN A 408 12.89 -25.55 -15.61
CA GLN A 408 13.57 -24.77 -16.65
C GLN A 408 13.80 -23.30 -16.22
N GLU A 409 12.84 -22.66 -15.55
CA GLU A 409 13.05 -21.30 -15.01
C GLU A 409 14.08 -21.28 -13.89
N GLN A 410 14.08 -22.30 -13.04
CA GLN A 410 15.08 -22.43 -11.98
C GLN A 410 16.50 -22.43 -12.54
N GLN A 411 16.73 -23.17 -13.62
CA GLN A 411 18.03 -23.24 -14.30
C GLN A 411 18.44 -21.88 -14.90
N LYS A 412 17.51 -21.17 -15.56
CA LYS A 412 17.77 -19.82 -16.10
C LYS A 412 18.22 -18.85 -15.01
N ILE A 413 17.51 -18.85 -13.87
CA ILE A 413 17.80 -17.97 -12.74
C ILE A 413 19.14 -18.30 -12.08
N MET A 414 19.58 -19.56 -12.08
CA MET A 414 20.92 -19.94 -11.60
C MET A 414 22.04 -19.51 -12.57
N THR A 415 21.82 -19.61 -13.88
CA THR A 415 22.83 -19.22 -14.89
C THR A 415 23.08 -17.72 -14.98
N MET A 416 22.07 -16.89 -14.69
CA MET A 416 22.21 -15.41 -14.69
C MET A 416 22.99 -14.87 -13.48
N SER A 417 23.21 -15.67 -12.44
CA SER A 417 23.97 -15.26 -11.24
C SER A 417 25.45 -15.63 -11.29
N SER A 418 25.92 -16.26 -12.37
CA SER A 418 27.33 -16.65 -12.57
C SER A 418 28.08 -15.74 -13.56
N GLN A 419 27.45 -14.64 -13.97
CA GLN A 419 28.01 -13.55 -14.79
C GLN A 419 28.02 -12.27 -13.96
#